data_AF-A0A3N9NMR7-F1
#
_entry.id   AF-A0A3N9NMR7-F1
#
_cell.length_a   1.000
_cell.length_b   1.000
_cell.length_c   1.000
_cell.angle_alpha   90.00
_cell.angle_beta   90.00
_cell.angle_gamma   90.00
#
_symmetry.space_group_name_H-M   'P 1'
#
loop_
_entity.id
_entity.type
_entity.pdbx_description
1 polymer ?
#
loop_
_entity_poly.entity_id
_entity_poly.type
_entity_poly.pdbx_seq_one_letter_code
_entity_poly.pdbx_strand_id
1 'polypeptide(L)'
;MSDHCFISYSTADALEFARRLADELEGGEDQFIDAWLDKRDIDPARDFDDQIVEGIKTCTCMAFVMTKDSTAPGSMCKNEWTWALKCKKIVIPIWLHKEAEQPFGLGSRQWIDFTGEFEHGLAKLRKFLREMDSPKGILQSYKDRLADAQRDLRRARGDEEIRIKAEIEELKAQIQIQQKIVDNPKAAQEQTQKNIEAGLERERQPEKPIAAKAMTKFINPPPGIAPTYFQDRLIENQQIVAFLNNDAQRLLTIVGRAGIGKTAMVCRLLKGLERGVLPDDLGEMKVAGIVYLSESGSHRINFATIFADLSKLLPKQTAESLEGLYKDPKTSTGDKMQALLDAFPSGRVVLLLDNFENLVDSESQGLRDSELYEALLCGPHHDVKAIITTRIAPRDLAVCEPGRQRHLSLDEGLESPFAENV
;
A
#
# COMPACT_ATOMS: atom_id res chain seq x y z
N MET A 1 0.90 -1.08 -9.35
CA MET A 1 1.50 0.26 -9.17
C MET A 1 1.91 0.72 -10.55
N SER A 2 1.62 1.97 -10.91
CA SER A 2 2.14 2.57 -12.14
C SER A 2 3.58 3.01 -11.87
N ASP A 3 4.55 2.35 -12.50
CA ASP A 3 5.98 2.65 -12.36
C ASP A 3 6.36 3.69 -13.42
N HIS A 4 5.93 4.94 -13.23
CA HIS A 4 6.17 6.01 -14.20
C HIS A 4 7.18 7.06 -13.73
N CYS A 5 7.82 7.69 -14.71
CA CYS A 5 8.63 8.89 -14.56
C CYS A 5 7.73 10.12 -14.79
N PHE A 6 7.51 10.93 -13.74
CA PHE A 6 6.74 12.16 -13.85
C PHE A 6 7.60 13.27 -14.47
N ILE A 7 7.18 13.85 -15.58
CA ILE A 7 7.92 14.95 -16.23
C ILE A 7 7.30 16.28 -15.81
N SER A 8 8.01 17.03 -14.96
CA SER A 8 7.65 18.40 -14.57
C SER A 8 8.37 19.38 -15.48
N TYR A 9 7.61 20.22 -16.19
CA TYR A 9 8.14 21.14 -17.21
C TYR A 9 7.26 22.39 -17.32
N SER A 10 7.82 23.50 -17.83
CA SER A 10 6.99 24.66 -18.19
C SER A 10 6.44 24.48 -19.60
N THR A 11 5.13 24.64 -19.74
CA THR A 11 4.47 24.65 -21.06
C THR A 11 4.90 25.82 -21.94
N ALA A 12 5.42 26.91 -21.35
CA ALA A 12 5.82 28.11 -22.09
C ALA A 12 7.07 27.91 -22.94
N ASP A 13 8.04 27.12 -22.44
CA ASP A 13 9.36 26.99 -23.08
C ASP A 13 9.92 25.56 -23.15
N ALA A 14 9.21 24.55 -22.62
CA ALA A 14 9.70 23.17 -22.58
C ALA A 14 8.71 22.11 -23.12
N LEU A 15 7.54 22.50 -23.65
CA LEU A 15 6.50 21.54 -24.08
C LEU A 15 6.97 20.53 -25.14
N GLU A 16 7.60 21.02 -26.21
CA GLU A 16 8.07 20.15 -27.29
C GLU A 16 9.21 19.24 -26.83
N PHE A 17 10.07 19.73 -25.92
CA PHE A 17 11.10 18.91 -25.30
C PHE A 17 10.50 17.82 -24.41
N ALA A 18 9.52 18.14 -23.56
CA ALA A 18 8.88 17.20 -22.66
C ALA A 18 8.14 16.08 -23.42
N ARG A 19 7.46 16.42 -24.51
CA ARG A 19 6.83 15.44 -25.41
C ARG A 19 7.85 14.51 -26.03
N ARG A 20 8.91 15.08 -26.63
CA ARG A 20 10.00 14.27 -27.21
C ARG A 20 10.66 13.38 -26.16
N LEU A 21 10.90 13.90 -24.95
CA LEU A 21 11.48 13.13 -23.86
C LEU A 21 10.57 11.97 -23.45
N ALA A 22 9.26 12.18 -23.36
CA ALA A 22 8.30 11.12 -23.03
C ALA A 22 8.26 10.04 -24.12
N ASP A 23 8.12 10.45 -25.38
CA ASP A 23 8.09 9.54 -26.53
C ASP A 23 9.39 8.72 -26.62
N GLU A 24 10.54 9.31 -26.30
CA GLU A 24 11.84 8.65 -26.29
C GLU A 24 12.16 7.89 -25.00
N LEU A 25 11.34 7.98 -23.95
CA LEU A 25 11.42 7.12 -22.77
C LEU A 25 10.53 5.87 -22.93
N GLU A 26 9.35 6.07 -23.51
CA GLU A 26 8.40 5.01 -23.86
C GLU A 26 8.83 4.25 -25.13
N GLY A 27 9.38 4.95 -26.11
CA GLY A 27 9.90 4.41 -27.37
C GLY A 27 11.39 4.08 -27.30
N GLY A 28 11.93 3.41 -28.34
CA GLY A 28 13.36 3.12 -28.51
C GLY A 28 13.74 1.63 -28.51
N GLU A 29 15.01 1.31 -28.84
CA GLU A 29 15.57 -0.06 -28.80
C GLU A 29 15.82 -0.57 -27.36
N ASP A 30 15.69 0.32 -26.39
CA ASP A 30 15.96 0.11 -24.97
C ASP A 30 14.66 -0.10 -24.16
N GLN A 31 14.77 -0.67 -22.95
CA GLN A 31 13.65 -0.95 -22.05
C GLN A 31 12.62 0.20 -21.94
N PHE A 32 11.34 -0.13 -22.07
CA PHE A 32 10.19 0.76 -21.91
C PHE A 32 10.18 1.39 -20.51
N ILE A 33 10.09 2.73 -20.46
CA ILE A 33 9.91 3.50 -19.23
C ILE A 33 8.63 4.33 -19.40
N ASP A 34 7.63 4.04 -18.56
CA ASP A 34 6.36 4.76 -18.57
C ASP A 34 6.59 6.23 -18.20
N ALA A 35 6.13 7.17 -19.02
CA ALA A 35 6.35 8.59 -18.82
C ALA A 35 5.01 9.32 -18.67
N TRP A 36 4.93 10.17 -17.65
CA TRP A 36 3.69 10.89 -17.34
C TRP A 36 3.87 12.39 -17.57
N LEU A 37 2.93 13.01 -18.30
CA LEU A 37 2.83 14.47 -18.44
C LEU A 37 1.37 14.97 -18.53
N ASP A 38 1.15 16.17 -17.98
CA ASP A 38 -0.15 16.83 -17.86
C ASP A 38 -0.96 16.86 -19.18
N LYS A 39 -0.30 17.06 -20.33
CA LYS A 39 -0.98 17.16 -21.64
C LYS A 39 -1.39 15.82 -22.26
N ARG A 40 -0.93 14.69 -21.74
CA ARG A 40 -1.28 13.34 -22.24
C ARG A 40 -2.19 12.61 -21.26
N ASP A 41 -1.89 12.72 -19.97
CA ASP A 41 -2.40 11.77 -18.98
C ASP A 41 -3.52 12.32 -18.09
N ILE A 42 -3.88 13.60 -18.27
CA ILE A 42 -4.99 14.21 -17.54
C ILE A 42 -6.32 13.87 -18.21
N ASP A 43 -7.22 13.27 -17.43
CA ASP A 43 -8.61 13.07 -17.80
C ASP A 43 -9.37 14.41 -17.70
N PRO A 44 -9.92 14.94 -18.81
CA PRO A 44 -10.65 16.21 -18.79
C PRO A 44 -11.93 16.19 -17.96
N ALA A 45 -12.42 15.01 -17.54
CA ALA A 45 -13.60 14.86 -16.69
C ALA A 45 -13.29 14.94 -15.18
N ARG A 46 -12.01 14.96 -14.79
CA ARG A 46 -11.55 14.99 -13.39
C ARG A 46 -10.88 16.32 -13.04
N ASP A 47 -10.76 16.61 -11.75
CA ASP A 47 -10.05 17.79 -11.27
C ASP A 47 -8.58 17.76 -11.68
N PHE A 48 -8.04 18.89 -12.15
CA PHE A 48 -6.70 18.99 -12.70
C PHE A 48 -5.63 18.85 -11.61
N ASP A 49 -5.79 19.59 -10.50
CA ASP A 49 -4.79 19.65 -9.43
C ASP A 49 -4.68 18.32 -8.68
N ASP A 50 -5.82 17.67 -8.43
CA ASP A 50 -5.85 16.33 -7.82
C ASP A 50 -5.09 15.30 -8.66
N GLN A 51 -5.19 15.38 -9.99
CA GLN A 51 -4.48 14.48 -10.90
C GLN A 51 -2.98 14.74 -10.95
N ILE A 52 -2.54 16.01 -10.89
CA ILE A 52 -1.11 16.34 -10.73
C ILE A 52 -0.57 15.73 -9.44
N VAL A 53 -1.27 15.93 -8.32
CA VAL A 53 -0.88 15.41 -7.01
C VAL A 53 -0.83 13.88 -7.01
N GLU A 54 -1.83 13.22 -7.61
CA GLU A 54 -1.87 11.76 -7.77
C GLU A 54 -0.69 11.25 -8.62
N GLY A 55 -0.42 11.91 -9.75
CA GLY A 55 0.70 11.58 -10.64
C GLY A 55 2.06 11.68 -9.94
N ILE A 56 2.26 12.70 -9.09
CA ILE A 56 3.47 12.85 -8.27
C ILE A 56 3.52 11.80 -7.16
N LYS A 57 2.39 11.50 -6.50
CA LYS A 57 2.34 10.53 -5.39
C LYS A 57 2.62 9.10 -5.86
N THR A 58 2.22 8.76 -7.07
CA THR A 58 2.34 7.41 -7.63
C THR A 58 3.61 7.18 -8.43
N CYS A 59 4.30 8.24 -8.88
CA CYS A 59 5.53 8.09 -9.66
C CYS A 59 6.68 7.45 -8.87
N THR A 60 7.59 6.81 -9.61
CA THR A 60 8.86 6.30 -9.07
C THR A 60 9.85 7.43 -8.86
N CYS A 61 9.89 8.37 -9.81
CA CYS A 61 10.72 9.57 -9.76
C CYS A 61 10.11 10.70 -10.59
N MET A 62 10.63 11.92 -10.38
CA MET A 62 10.27 13.11 -11.14
C MET A 62 11.48 13.61 -11.94
N ALA A 63 11.34 13.74 -13.24
CA ALA A 63 12.25 14.50 -14.09
C ALA A 63 11.80 15.97 -14.11
N PHE A 64 12.55 16.85 -13.46
CA PHE A 64 12.26 18.28 -13.44
C PHE A 64 13.07 19.02 -14.51
N VAL A 65 12.40 19.47 -15.57
CA VAL A 65 12.99 20.17 -16.70
C VAL A 65 13.25 21.63 -16.34
N MET A 66 14.52 21.96 -16.12
CA MET A 66 15.00 23.29 -15.76
C MET A 66 15.21 24.14 -17.01
N THR A 67 14.30 25.09 -17.19
CA THR A 67 14.34 26.16 -18.19
C THR A 67 14.33 27.52 -17.50
N LYS A 68 14.38 28.58 -18.30
CA LYS A 68 14.30 29.95 -17.78
C LYS A 68 12.96 30.19 -17.09
N ASP A 69 11.87 29.68 -17.65
CA ASP A 69 10.53 29.85 -17.07
C ASP A 69 10.23 28.87 -15.93
N SER A 70 10.63 27.59 -16.04
CA SER A 70 10.35 26.59 -14.99
C SER A 70 11.10 26.84 -13.67
N THR A 71 12.22 27.56 -13.73
CA THR A 71 13.01 27.97 -12.56
C THR A 71 12.69 29.39 -12.07
N ALA A 72 11.85 30.13 -12.81
CA ALA A 72 11.51 31.51 -12.46
C ALA A 72 10.69 31.60 -11.16
N PRO A 73 10.79 32.73 -10.42
CA PRO A 73 9.90 32.99 -9.29
C PRO A 73 8.43 32.92 -9.70
N GLY A 74 7.62 32.14 -8.98
CA GLY A 74 6.19 31.97 -9.26
C GLY A 74 5.85 30.85 -10.23
N SER A 75 6.85 30.13 -10.77
CA SER A 75 6.60 28.95 -11.60
C SER A 75 5.84 27.86 -10.84
N MET A 76 4.82 27.27 -11.47
CA MET A 76 4.06 26.15 -10.91
C MET A 76 4.92 24.91 -10.70
N CYS A 77 5.97 24.73 -11.52
CA CYS A 77 6.92 23.62 -11.35
C CYS A 77 7.56 23.64 -9.96
N LYS A 78 7.69 24.81 -9.32
CA LYS A 78 8.17 24.92 -7.94
C LYS A 78 7.28 24.17 -6.96
N ASN A 79 5.96 24.29 -7.11
CA ASN A 79 5.02 23.61 -6.24
C ASN A 79 5.13 22.09 -6.44
N GLU A 80 5.23 21.64 -7.70
CA GLU A 80 5.37 20.24 -8.07
C GLU A 80 6.64 19.59 -7.50
N TRP A 81 7.83 20.15 -7.75
CA TRP A 81 9.06 19.53 -7.26
C TRP A 81 9.20 19.65 -5.74
N THR A 82 8.67 20.72 -5.12
CA THR A 82 8.63 20.82 -3.65
C THR A 82 7.70 19.75 -3.07
N TRP A 83 6.56 19.50 -3.71
CA TRP A 83 5.63 18.45 -3.31
C TRP A 83 6.23 17.06 -3.50
N ALA A 84 6.92 16.80 -4.61
CA ALA A 84 7.64 15.56 -4.85
C ALA A 84 8.67 15.28 -3.76
N LEU A 85 9.45 16.29 -3.34
CA LEU A 85 10.38 16.16 -2.22
C LEU A 85 9.65 15.83 -0.90
N LYS A 86 8.51 16.46 -0.62
CA LYS A 86 7.68 16.13 0.55
C LYS A 86 7.19 14.68 0.53
N CYS A 87 6.76 14.21 -0.64
CA CYS A 87 6.40 12.81 -0.87
C CYS A 87 7.61 11.86 -0.92
N LYS A 88 8.82 12.33 -0.58
CA LYS A 88 10.09 11.58 -0.58
C LYS A 88 10.42 10.96 -1.95
N LYS A 89 9.98 11.60 -3.03
CA LYS A 89 10.28 11.20 -4.42
C LYS A 89 11.66 11.68 -4.84
N ILE A 90 12.30 10.91 -5.72
CA ILE A 90 13.57 11.29 -6.32
C ILE A 90 13.26 12.35 -7.39
N VAL A 91 13.78 13.57 -7.20
CA VAL A 91 13.71 14.64 -8.20
C VAL A 91 15.04 14.69 -8.95
N ILE A 92 14.98 14.43 -10.26
CA ILE A 92 16.10 14.42 -11.20
C ILE A 92 16.11 15.77 -11.93
N PRO A 93 17.07 16.67 -11.66
CA PRO A 93 17.16 17.93 -12.37
C PRO A 93 17.66 17.70 -13.81
N ILE A 94 16.86 18.11 -14.79
CA ILE A 94 17.18 18.05 -16.22
C ILE A 94 17.54 19.47 -16.66
N TRP A 95 18.80 19.72 -16.97
CA TRP A 95 19.28 21.06 -17.32
C TRP A 95 19.14 21.29 -18.82
N LEU A 96 18.15 22.11 -19.21
CA LEU A 96 17.82 22.34 -20.62
C LEU A 96 18.29 23.71 -21.12
N HIS A 97 18.07 24.78 -20.35
CA HIS A 97 18.57 26.12 -20.69
C HIS A 97 19.81 26.46 -19.86
N LYS A 98 20.87 26.96 -20.50
CA LYS A 98 22.12 27.33 -19.81
C LYS A 98 21.93 28.46 -18.80
N GLU A 99 20.92 29.30 -19.01
CA GLU A 99 20.55 30.39 -18.10
C GLU A 99 19.64 29.94 -16.95
N ALA A 100 19.18 28.68 -16.95
CA ALA A 100 18.38 28.14 -15.85
C ALA A 100 19.27 27.93 -14.62
N GLU A 101 18.99 28.68 -13.56
CA GLU A 101 19.64 28.50 -12.27
C GLU A 101 18.97 27.36 -11.50
N GLN A 102 19.77 26.52 -10.85
CA GLN A 102 19.23 25.44 -10.03
C GLN A 102 18.45 26.02 -8.84
N PRO A 103 17.15 25.69 -8.69
CA PRO A 103 16.35 26.20 -7.58
C PRO A 103 16.93 25.82 -6.22
N PHE A 104 16.97 26.82 -5.33
CA PHE A 104 17.31 26.63 -3.93
C PHE A 104 16.33 25.63 -3.28
N GLY A 105 16.84 24.50 -2.78
CA GLY A 105 16.04 23.40 -2.23
C GLY A 105 16.28 22.05 -2.92
N LEU A 106 16.71 22.06 -4.18
CA LEU A 106 17.13 20.83 -4.88
C LEU A 106 18.55 20.36 -4.48
N GLY A 107 19.22 21.07 -3.58
CA GLY A 107 20.48 20.66 -2.95
C GLY A 107 21.66 20.62 -3.93
N SER A 108 22.69 19.83 -3.60
CA SER A 108 23.85 19.56 -4.46
C SER A 108 23.62 18.39 -5.43
N ARG A 109 22.36 18.12 -5.81
CA ARG A 109 22.01 17.00 -6.69
C ARG A 109 22.64 17.22 -8.06
N GLN A 110 23.21 16.16 -8.61
CA GLN A 110 23.82 16.19 -9.94
C GLN A 110 22.71 16.30 -10.99
N TRP A 111 22.80 17.30 -11.87
CA TRP A 111 21.86 17.45 -12.99
C TRP A 111 22.28 16.59 -14.18
N ILE A 112 21.29 16.26 -15.02
CA ILE A 112 21.53 15.66 -16.33
C ILE A 112 21.48 16.77 -17.36
N ASP A 113 22.61 16.96 -18.05
CA ASP A 113 22.78 18.02 -19.04
C ASP A 113 22.13 17.64 -20.38
N PHE A 114 21.14 18.44 -20.77
CA PHE A 114 20.45 18.43 -22.06
C PHE A 114 20.68 19.74 -22.84
N THR A 115 21.64 20.59 -22.43
CA THR A 115 22.00 21.82 -23.15
C THR A 115 22.81 21.56 -24.43
N GLY A 116 23.30 20.32 -24.60
CA GLY A 116 24.03 19.83 -25.77
C GLY A 116 23.18 18.89 -26.63
N GLU A 117 23.76 17.75 -27.03
CA GLU A 117 23.06 16.75 -27.84
C GLU A 117 22.02 15.97 -27.01
N PHE A 118 20.78 15.92 -27.50
CA PHE A 118 19.66 15.26 -26.84
C PHE A 118 19.95 13.79 -26.51
N GLU A 119 20.51 13.04 -27.45
CA GLU A 119 20.81 11.60 -27.28
C GLU A 119 21.77 11.32 -26.12
N HIS A 120 22.73 12.20 -25.88
CA HIS A 120 23.67 12.07 -24.78
C HIS A 120 22.99 12.30 -23.41
N GLY A 121 22.11 13.30 -23.35
CA GLY A 121 21.28 13.55 -22.16
C GLY A 121 20.34 12.37 -21.89
N LEU A 122 19.67 11.87 -22.93
CA LEU A 122 18.75 10.73 -22.85
C LEU A 122 19.45 9.46 -22.39
N ALA A 123 20.63 9.13 -22.94
CA ALA A 123 21.39 7.96 -22.54
C ALA A 123 21.79 8.01 -21.05
N LYS A 124 22.18 9.20 -20.56
CA LYS A 124 22.47 9.41 -19.12
C LYS A 124 21.22 9.25 -18.27
N LEU A 125 20.08 9.79 -18.70
CA LEU A 125 18.82 9.67 -17.97
C LEU A 125 18.37 8.21 -17.90
N ARG A 126 18.35 7.49 -19.02
CA ARG A 126 18.02 6.05 -19.05
C ARG A 126 18.95 5.23 -18.15
N LYS A 127 20.26 5.52 -18.19
CA LYS A 127 21.21 4.87 -17.29
C LYS A 127 20.87 5.13 -15.82
N PHE A 128 20.58 6.39 -15.46
CA PHE A 128 20.19 6.75 -14.11
C PHE A 128 18.93 6.02 -13.66
N LEU A 129 17.88 6.02 -14.50
CA LEU A 129 16.60 5.36 -14.20
C LEU A 129 16.77 3.85 -14.01
N ARG A 130 17.63 3.18 -14.79
CA ARG A 130 17.96 1.75 -14.60
C ARG A 130 18.73 1.48 -13.32
N GLU A 131 19.69 2.34 -13.00
CA GLU A 131 20.54 2.18 -11.82
C GLU A 131 19.81 2.53 -10.53
N MET A 132 18.68 3.24 -10.59
CA MET A 132 17.88 3.65 -9.45
C MET A 132 17.44 2.46 -8.57
N ASP A 133 16.97 1.38 -9.20
CA ASP A 133 16.57 0.14 -8.52
C ASP A 133 17.74 -0.82 -8.27
N SER A 134 18.94 -0.47 -8.74
CA SER A 134 20.12 -1.25 -8.43
C SER A 134 20.47 -1.14 -6.94
N PRO A 135 21.17 -2.13 -6.34
CA PRO A 135 21.57 -2.03 -4.95
C PRO A 135 22.35 -0.76 -4.62
N LYS A 136 23.14 -0.26 -5.59
CA LYS A 136 23.91 0.99 -5.49
C LYS A 136 23.01 2.23 -5.55
N GLY A 137 22.00 2.26 -6.42
CA GLY A 137 21.04 3.36 -6.52
C GLY A 137 20.18 3.50 -5.28
N ILE A 138 19.67 2.38 -4.76
CA ILE A 138 18.93 2.32 -3.49
C ILE A 138 19.81 2.83 -2.34
N LEU A 139 21.07 2.39 -2.26
CA LEU A 139 22.02 2.86 -1.25
C LEU A 139 22.24 4.38 -1.35
N GLN A 140 22.37 4.92 -2.57
CA GLN A 140 22.55 6.35 -2.78
C GLN A 140 21.30 7.14 -2.35
N SER A 141 20.10 6.65 -2.69
CA SER A 141 18.82 7.24 -2.25
C SER A 141 18.72 7.31 -0.72
N TYR A 142 19.12 6.26 0.00
CA TYR A 142 19.15 6.30 1.46
C TYR A 142 20.16 7.31 2.01
N LYS A 143 21.34 7.44 1.39
CA LYS A 143 22.35 8.44 1.78
C LYS A 143 21.84 9.87 1.56
N ASP A 144 21.17 10.12 0.45
CA ASP A 144 20.61 11.45 0.14
C ASP A 144 19.50 11.82 1.13
N ARG A 145 18.59 10.88 1.42
CA ARG A 145 17.55 11.05 2.46
C ARG A 145 18.15 11.30 3.85
N LEU A 146 19.23 10.60 4.19
CA LEU A 146 19.92 10.81 5.46
C LEU A 146 20.52 12.23 5.52
N ALA A 147 21.11 12.72 4.42
CA ALA A 147 21.65 14.06 4.36
C ALA A 147 20.56 15.14 4.52
N ASP A 148 19.39 14.94 3.93
CA ASP A 148 18.25 15.84 4.07
C ASP A 148 17.71 15.83 5.51
N ALA A 149 17.47 14.65 6.09
CA ALA A 149 17.04 14.52 7.50
C ALA A 149 18.05 15.16 8.47
N GLN A 150 19.36 15.04 8.23
CA GLN A 150 20.38 15.70 9.02
C GLN A 150 20.36 17.23 8.91
N ARG A 151 19.96 17.79 7.77
CA ARG A 151 19.79 19.24 7.61
C ARG A 151 18.57 19.73 8.38
N ASP A 152 17.47 18.99 8.29
CA ASP A 152 16.22 19.31 8.99
C ASP A 152 16.42 19.26 10.51
N LEU A 153 17.18 18.27 10.99
CA LEU A 153 17.53 18.15 12.41
C LEU A 153 18.20 19.42 12.99
N ARG A 154 19.00 20.13 12.20
CA ARG A 154 19.69 21.36 12.67
C ARG A 154 18.73 22.50 12.99
N ARG A 155 17.51 22.45 12.45
CA ARG A 155 16.49 23.49 12.55
C ARG A 155 15.30 23.06 13.41
N ALA A 156 15.09 21.76 13.55
CA ALA A 156 14.02 21.18 14.35
C ALA A 156 14.18 21.43 15.85
N ARG A 157 13.06 21.53 16.57
CA ARG A 157 13.00 21.64 18.03
C ARG A 157 11.87 20.79 18.59
N GLY A 158 12.01 20.37 19.84
CA GLY A 158 10.97 19.61 20.54
C GLY A 158 10.71 18.25 19.88
N ASP A 159 9.44 17.93 19.65
CA ASP A 159 9.03 16.61 19.15
C ASP A 159 9.49 16.33 17.72
N GLU A 160 9.68 17.37 16.91
CA GLU A 160 10.25 17.27 15.55
C GLU A 160 11.71 16.78 15.59
N GLU A 161 12.49 17.26 16.58
CA GLU A 161 13.88 16.85 16.76
C GLU A 161 13.99 15.36 17.12
N ILE A 162 13.07 14.86 17.96
CA ILE A 162 13.00 13.45 18.36
C ILE A 162 12.66 12.57 17.16
N ARG A 163 11.67 12.99 16.35
CA ARG A 163 11.26 12.27 15.14
C ARG A 163 12.39 12.20 14.11
N ILE A 164 13.04 13.32 13.81
CA ILE A 164 14.11 13.35 12.82
C ILE A 164 15.31 12.52 13.30
N LYS A 165 15.63 12.50 14.59
CA LYS A 165 16.63 11.59 15.15
C LYS A 165 16.29 10.12 14.92
N ALA A 166 15.02 9.74 15.11
CA ALA A 166 14.58 8.37 14.84
C ALA A 166 14.69 7.99 13.36
N GLU A 167 14.27 8.89 12.44
CA GLU A 167 14.43 8.69 10.99
C GLU A 167 15.92 8.56 10.59
N ILE A 168 16.80 9.38 11.19
CA ILE A 168 18.24 9.28 10.98
C ILE A 168 18.79 7.92 11.40
N GLU A 169 18.38 7.39 12.56
CA GLU A 169 18.83 6.08 13.02
C GLU A 169 18.32 4.94 12.13
N GLU A 170 17.07 5.00 11.67
CA GLU A 170 16.52 4.03 10.72
C GLU A 170 17.28 4.06 9.38
N LEU A 171 17.51 5.26 8.83
CA LEU A 171 18.26 5.44 7.59
C LEU A 171 19.69 4.92 7.72
N LYS A 172 20.36 5.14 8.86
CA LYS A 172 21.69 4.55 9.13
C LYS A 172 21.65 3.02 9.11
N ALA A 173 20.63 2.40 9.72
CA ALA A 173 20.48 0.95 9.73
C ALA A 173 20.23 0.39 8.30
N GLN A 174 19.35 1.03 7.53
CA GLN A 174 19.08 0.67 6.13
C GLN A 174 20.33 0.82 5.25
N ILE A 175 21.08 1.92 5.42
CA ILE A 175 22.36 2.14 4.73
C ILE A 175 23.35 1.02 5.06
N GLN A 176 23.48 0.60 6.32
CA GLN A 176 24.40 -0.47 6.69
C GLN A 176 24.03 -1.81 6.05
N ILE A 177 22.74 -2.17 6.03
CA ILE A 177 22.25 -3.40 5.38
C ILE A 177 22.52 -3.33 3.88
N GLN A 178 22.15 -2.23 3.23
CA GLN A 178 22.28 -2.06 1.80
C GLN A 178 23.75 -1.97 1.36
N GLN A 179 24.61 -1.35 2.17
CA GLN A 179 26.05 -1.30 1.94
C GLN A 179 26.67 -2.70 1.92
N LYS A 180 26.26 -3.60 2.83
CA LYS A 180 26.70 -5.01 2.79
C LYS A 180 26.31 -5.73 1.49
N ILE A 181 25.13 -5.43 0.95
CA ILE A 181 24.63 -5.99 -0.32
C ILE A 181 25.46 -5.46 -1.49
N VAL A 182 25.77 -4.16 -1.49
CA VAL A 182 26.62 -3.52 -2.50
C VAL A 182 28.06 -4.02 -2.44
N ASP A 183 28.61 -4.21 -1.24
CA ASP A 183 30.00 -4.63 -1.03
C ASP A 183 30.22 -6.11 -1.39
N ASN A 184 29.19 -6.96 -1.28
CA ASN A 184 29.30 -8.39 -1.57
C ASN A 184 28.09 -8.94 -2.35
N PRO A 185 27.95 -8.58 -3.64
CA PRO A 185 26.77 -8.91 -4.44
C PRO A 185 26.56 -10.41 -4.66
N LYS A 186 27.65 -11.22 -4.62
CA LYS A 186 27.56 -12.69 -4.75
C LYS A 186 26.89 -13.34 -3.55
N ALA A 187 27.16 -12.88 -2.33
CA ALA A 187 26.54 -13.41 -1.12
C ALA A 187 25.03 -13.10 -1.06
N ALA A 188 24.62 -11.92 -1.55
CA ALA A 188 23.21 -11.55 -1.63
C ALA A 188 22.45 -12.40 -2.68
N GLN A 189 23.08 -12.68 -3.82
CA GLN A 189 22.52 -13.59 -4.83
C GLN A 189 22.45 -15.04 -4.32
N GLU A 190 23.49 -15.55 -3.67
CA GLU A 190 23.48 -16.89 -3.06
C GLU A 190 22.43 -17.03 -1.96
N GLN A 191 22.22 -15.99 -1.15
CA GLN A 191 21.19 -16.00 -0.11
C GLN A 191 19.77 -15.95 -0.71
N THR A 192 19.58 -15.17 -1.78
CA THR A 192 18.31 -15.09 -2.52
C THR A 192 18.01 -16.41 -3.22
N GLN A 193 19.01 -17.00 -3.88
CA GLN A 193 18.93 -18.29 -4.54
C GLN A 193 18.66 -19.43 -3.54
N LYS A 194 19.35 -19.45 -2.40
CA LYS A 194 19.08 -20.42 -1.31
C LYS A 194 17.67 -20.29 -0.75
N ASN A 195 17.14 -19.07 -0.65
CA ASN A 195 15.76 -18.84 -0.18
C ASN A 195 14.72 -19.27 -1.23
N ILE A 196 15.00 -19.09 -2.52
CA ILE A 196 14.15 -19.54 -3.63
C ILE A 196 14.17 -21.08 -3.73
N GLU A 197 15.35 -21.69 -3.68
CA GLU A 197 15.53 -23.15 -3.69
C GLU A 197 14.86 -23.79 -2.47
N ALA A 198 15.08 -23.24 -1.26
CA ALA A 198 14.40 -23.72 -0.05
C ALA A 198 12.88 -23.51 -0.06
N GLY A 199 12.38 -22.55 -0.85
CA GLY A 199 10.94 -22.35 -1.09
C GLY A 199 10.36 -23.42 -2.03
N LEU A 200 11.05 -23.70 -3.14
CA LEU A 200 10.65 -24.70 -4.14
C LEU A 200 10.74 -26.14 -3.61
N GLU A 201 11.66 -26.43 -2.69
CA GLU A 201 11.80 -27.74 -2.05
C GLU A 201 10.73 -28.01 -0.99
N ARG A 202 10.16 -26.96 -0.37
CA ARG A 202 9.02 -27.07 0.58
C ARG A 202 7.71 -27.44 -0.12
N GLU A 203 7.50 -27.03 -1.36
CA GLU A 203 6.28 -27.37 -2.13
C GLU A 203 6.26 -28.81 -2.66
N ARG A 204 7.40 -29.51 -2.67
CA ARG A 204 7.54 -30.86 -3.26
C ARG A 204 7.44 -32.03 -2.26
N GLN A 205 7.28 -31.78 -0.96
CA GLN A 205 7.13 -32.86 0.03
C GLN A 205 5.76 -32.83 0.73
N PRO A 206 5.05 -33.97 0.85
CA PRO A 206 3.81 -34.03 1.62
C PRO A 206 4.10 -33.79 3.11
N GLU A 207 3.44 -32.79 3.69
CA GLU A 207 3.68 -32.30 5.04
C GLU A 207 3.49 -33.39 6.11
N LYS A 208 4.56 -33.68 6.85
CA LYS A 208 4.50 -34.30 8.17
C LYS A 208 4.54 -33.21 9.25
N PRO A 209 3.79 -33.39 10.35
CA PRO A 209 3.47 -32.30 11.26
C PRO A 209 4.68 -31.95 12.15
N ILE A 210 5.06 -30.67 12.15
CA ILE A 210 6.03 -30.12 13.10
C ILE A 210 5.25 -29.27 14.11
N ALA A 211 5.22 -29.74 15.35
CA ALA A 211 4.69 -28.99 16.46
C ALA A 211 5.65 -27.86 16.89
N ALA A 212 5.05 -26.71 17.23
CA ALA A 212 5.51 -25.65 18.13
C ALA A 212 6.47 -24.56 17.62
N LYS A 213 5.94 -23.68 16.75
CA LYS A 213 5.35 -22.40 17.18
C LYS A 213 4.13 -22.18 16.30
N ALA A 214 2.93 -22.12 16.88
CA ALA A 214 1.69 -22.01 16.12
C ALA A 214 1.64 -20.67 15.38
N MET A 215 2.18 -20.62 14.16
CA MET A 215 1.86 -19.55 13.22
C MET A 215 0.40 -19.75 12.83
N THR A 216 -0.42 -18.73 13.03
CA THR A 216 -1.81 -18.74 12.55
C THR A 216 -1.80 -18.96 11.04
N LYS A 217 -2.68 -19.81 10.55
CA LYS A 217 -2.87 -20.03 9.11
C LYS A 217 -3.54 -18.81 8.50
N PHE A 218 -2.91 -18.16 7.53
CA PHE A 218 -3.54 -17.07 6.77
C PHE A 218 -3.72 -17.45 5.30
N ILE A 219 -4.77 -16.93 4.68
CA ILE A 219 -5.14 -17.14 3.28
C ILE A 219 -5.11 -15.81 2.55
N ASN A 220 -4.45 -15.81 1.38
CA ASN A 220 -4.16 -14.66 0.52
C ASN A 220 -3.16 -13.65 1.15
N PRO A 221 -2.40 -12.90 0.35
CA PRO A 221 -1.54 -11.84 0.87
C PRO A 221 -2.39 -10.67 1.40
N PRO A 222 -1.93 -9.96 2.44
CA PRO A 222 -2.60 -8.77 2.94
C PRO A 222 -2.64 -7.68 1.85
N PRO A 223 -3.77 -6.97 1.67
CA PRO A 223 -3.95 -6.01 0.58
C PRO A 223 -3.14 -4.73 0.73
N GLY A 224 -2.65 -4.45 1.95
CA GLY A 224 -1.74 -3.35 2.22
C GLY A 224 -0.67 -3.77 3.22
N ILE A 225 0.54 -3.26 3.04
CA ILE A 225 1.60 -3.36 4.04
C ILE A 225 1.55 -2.06 4.85
N ALA A 226 1.27 -2.19 6.14
CA ALA A 226 1.34 -1.06 7.05
C ALA A 226 2.76 -0.48 7.05
N PRO A 227 2.93 0.84 6.81
CA PRO A 227 4.22 1.49 6.93
C PRO A 227 4.78 1.32 8.35
N THR A 228 6.11 1.31 8.50
CA THR A 228 6.78 1.21 9.81
C THR A 228 6.49 2.39 10.73
N TYR A 229 6.08 3.54 10.17
CA TYR A 229 5.72 4.77 10.88
C TYR A 229 4.21 4.92 11.15
N PHE A 230 3.42 3.85 11.11
CA PHE A 230 2.00 3.89 11.42
C PHE A 230 1.79 4.31 12.90
N GLN A 231 1.56 5.60 13.14
CA GLN A 231 1.39 6.22 14.47
C GLN A 231 -0.08 6.55 14.75
N ASP A 232 -0.42 6.70 16.04
CA ASP A 232 -1.66 7.30 16.54
C ASP A 232 -2.99 6.74 16.03
N ARG A 233 -3.22 5.44 16.31
CA ARG A 233 -4.54 4.79 16.25
C ARG A 233 -4.79 3.87 17.44
N LEU A 234 -4.24 4.23 18.61
CA LEU A 234 -4.23 3.36 19.78
C LEU A 234 -5.65 3.10 20.29
N ILE A 235 -6.52 4.12 20.25
CA ILE A 235 -7.94 4.01 20.60
C ILE A 235 -8.67 3.11 19.60
N GLU A 236 -8.46 3.31 18.31
CA GLU A 236 -9.11 2.53 17.26
C GLU A 236 -8.63 1.07 17.24
N ASN A 237 -7.34 0.84 17.46
CA ASN A 237 -6.79 -0.50 17.66
C ASN A 237 -7.38 -1.17 18.90
N GLN A 238 -7.54 -0.46 20.02
CA GLN A 238 -8.27 -0.96 21.19
C GLN A 238 -9.73 -1.30 20.86
N GLN A 239 -10.40 -0.50 20.03
CA GLN A 239 -11.77 -0.77 19.60
C GLN A 239 -11.86 -2.01 18.69
N ILE A 240 -10.90 -2.21 17.78
CA ILE A 240 -10.79 -3.43 16.97
C ILE A 240 -10.56 -4.64 17.89
N VAL A 241 -9.62 -4.55 18.83
CA VAL A 241 -9.35 -5.63 19.79
C VAL A 241 -10.57 -5.93 20.67
N ALA A 242 -11.29 -4.90 21.13
CA ALA A 242 -12.52 -5.05 21.89
C ALA A 242 -13.62 -5.74 21.07
N PHE A 243 -13.75 -5.39 19.78
CA PHE A 243 -14.63 -6.11 18.85
C PHE A 243 -14.21 -7.57 18.69
N LEU A 244 -12.91 -7.84 18.50
CA LEU A 244 -12.39 -9.20 18.36
C LEU A 244 -12.66 -10.03 19.62
N ASN A 245 -12.60 -9.45 20.82
CA ASN A 245 -12.88 -10.15 22.07
C ASN A 245 -14.38 -10.26 22.44
N ASN A 246 -15.28 -9.60 21.71
CA ASN A 246 -16.70 -9.62 22.01
C ASN A 246 -17.42 -10.73 21.24
N ASP A 247 -17.75 -11.84 21.90
CA ASP A 247 -18.40 -13.00 21.27
C ASP A 247 -19.85 -12.75 20.82
N ALA A 248 -20.46 -11.60 21.13
CA ALA A 248 -21.74 -11.20 20.56
C ALA A 248 -21.61 -10.47 19.21
N GLN A 249 -20.44 -9.90 18.91
CA GLN A 249 -20.20 -9.14 17.68
C GLN A 249 -19.60 -10.01 16.57
N ARG A 250 -20.08 -9.83 15.34
CA ARG A 250 -19.67 -10.58 14.14
C ARG A 250 -19.06 -9.70 13.06
N LEU A 251 -19.52 -8.46 12.94
CA LEU A 251 -19.08 -7.56 11.88
C LEU A 251 -18.60 -6.23 12.46
N LEU A 252 -17.41 -5.82 12.05
CA LEU A 252 -16.87 -4.48 12.28
C LEU A 252 -16.79 -3.76 10.95
N THR A 253 -17.47 -2.61 10.83
CA THR A 253 -17.35 -1.75 9.65
C THR A 253 -16.53 -0.52 9.98
N ILE A 254 -15.39 -0.38 9.34
CA ILE A 254 -14.48 0.76 9.44
C ILE A 254 -14.69 1.68 8.25
N VAL A 255 -15.14 2.90 8.52
CA VAL A 255 -15.52 3.90 7.51
C VAL A 255 -14.56 5.09 7.59
N GLY A 256 -14.18 5.66 6.45
CA GLY A 256 -13.34 6.87 6.45
C GLY A 256 -12.90 7.27 5.06
N ARG A 257 -12.35 8.48 4.91
CA ARG A 257 -11.91 9.02 3.60
C ARG A 257 -10.80 8.17 2.95
N ALA A 258 -10.62 8.31 1.64
CA ALA A 258 -9.50 7.69 0.94
C ALA A 258 -8.15 8.16 1.53
N GLY A 259 -7.15 7.29 1.57
CA GLY A 259 -5.81 7.65 2.07
C GLY A 259 -5.68 7.80 3.60
N ILE A 260 -6.77 7.74 4.38
CA ILE A 260 -6.74 7.92 5.85
C ILE A 260 -6.06 6.77 6.63
N GLY A 261 -5.66 5.70 5.92
CA GLY A 261 -4.91 4.59 6.51
C GLY A 261 -5.73 3.41 7.04
N LYS A 262 -7.03 3.28 6.69
CA LYS A 262 -7.90 2.15 7.11
C LYS A 262 -7.25 0.77 6.88
N THR A 263 -6.89 0.49 5.63
CA THR A 263 -6.29 -0.79 5.21
C THR A 263 -4.97 -1.03 5.92
N ALA A 264 -4.12 0.00 6.03
CA ALA A 264 -2.86 -0.08 6.76
C ALA A 264 -3.06 -0.38 8.25
N MET A 265 -4.05 0.24 8.89
CA MET A 265 -4.40 0.01 10.30
C MET A 265 -4.77 -1.45 10.55
N VAL A 266 -5.73 -1.96 9.78
CA VAL A 266 -6.23 -3.32 9.96
C VAL A 266 -5.14 -4.33 9.61
N CYS A 267 -4.43 -4.16 8.50
CA CYS A 267 -3.35 -5.07 8.11
C CYS A 267 -2.20 -5.07 9.13
N ARG A 268 -1.87 -3.93 9.77
CA ARG A 268 -0.89 -3.88 10.87
C ARG A 268 -1.31 -4.76 12.04
N LEU A 269 -2.58 -4.64 12.45
CA LEU A 269 -3.14 -5.40 13.56
C LEU A 269 -3.23 -6.89 13.25
N LEU A 270 -3.73 -7.26 12.07
CA LEU A 270 -3.84 -8.66 11.64
C LEU A 270 -2.47 -9.33 11.47
N LYS A 271 -1.47 -8.60 11.00
CA LYS A 271 -0.08 -9.10 10.95
C LYS A 271 0.51 -9.37 12.33
N GLY A 272 0.08 -8.62 13.35
CA GLY A 272 0.37 -8.95 14.75
C GLY A 272 -0.30 -10.26 15.19
N LEU A 273 -1.58 -10.41 14.85
CA LEU A 273 -2.36 -11.63 15.11
C LEU A 273 -1.77 -12.89 14.47
N GLU A 274 -1.17 -12.80 13.28
CA GLU A 274 -0.45 -13.92 12.63
C GLU A 274 0.65 -14.50 13.53
N ARG A 275 1.26 -13.65 14.37
CA ARG A 275 2.34 -13.98 15.31
C ARG A 275 1.83 -14.22 16.73
N GLY A 276 0.54 -14.01 16.97
CA GLY A 276 -0.09 -14.11 18.30
C GLY A 276 0.13 -12.91 19.22
N VAL A 277 0.75 -11.82 18.74
CA VAL A 277 1.08 -10.63 19.54
C VAL A 277 0.53 -9.39 18.84
N LEU A 278 -0.37 -8.67 19.51
CA LEU A 278 -0.97 -7.45 18.98
C LEU A 278 0.04 -6.29 18.99
N PRO A 279 -0.07 -5.33 18.06
CA PRO A 279 0.73 -4.12 18.08
C PRO A 279 0.40 -3.23 19.30
N ASP A 280 1.25 -2.23 19.55
CA ASP A 280 1.02 -1.16 20.54
C ASP A 280 0.79 -1.68 21.98
N ASP A 281 1.47 -2.76 22.37
CA ASP A 281 1.38 -3.41 23.68
C ASP A 281 -0.06 -3.83 24.09
N LEU A 282 -0.94 -4.05 23.10
CA LEU A 282 -2.32 -4.50 23.32
C LEU A 282 -2.43 -5.98 23.75
N GLY A 283 -1.29 -6.64 23.99
CA GLY A 283 -1.20 -7.98 24.56
C GLY A 283 -1.12 -9.10 23.52
N GLU A 284 -1.33 -10.32 23.99
CA GLU A 284 -1.33 -11.52 23.16
C GLU A 284 -2.77 -11.88 22.75
N MET A 285 -2.96 -12.25 21.49
CA MET A 285 -4.23 -12.76 21.00
C MET A 285 -3.98 -13.82 19.93
N LYS A 286 -4.58 -14.99 20.13
CA LYS A 286 -4.52 -16.10 19.17
C LYS A 286 -5.79 -16.15 18.33
N VAL A 287 -5.61 -16.44 17.05
CA VAL A 287 -6.67 -16.67 16.09
C VAL A 287 -6.40 -17.96 15.33
N ALA A 288 -7.46 -18.69 14.99
CA ALA A 288 -7.41 -19.96 14.27
C ALA A 288 -7.06 -19.75 12.79
N GLY A 289 -7.45 -18.62 12.20
CA GLY A 289 -7.07 -18.27 10.84
C GLY A 289 -7.42 -16.84 10.47
N ILE A 290 -6.77 -16.34 9.42
CA ILE A 290 -7.04 -15.03 8.83
C ILE A 290 -7.25 -15.18 7.33
N VAL A 291 -8.27 -14.54 6.77
CA VAL A 291 -8.51 -14.50 5.33
C VAL A 291 -8.51 -13.04 4.88
N TYR A 292 -7.69 -12.73 3.88
CA TYR A 292 -7.61 -11.39 3.29
C TYR A 292 -8.32 -11.38 1.92
N LEU A 293 -9.29 -10.50 1.73
CA LEU A 293 -9.93 -10.23 0.45
C LEU A 293 -9.97 -8.72 0.19
N SER A 294 -9.78 -8.32 -1.07
CA SER A 294 -9.82 -6.91 -1.47
C SER A 294 -10.30 -6.78 -2.90
N GLU A 295 -11.16 -5.80 -3.16
CA GLU A 295 -11.61 -5.47 -4.53
C GLU A 295 -10.47 -4.97 -5.44
N SER A 296 -9.34 -4.58 -4.86
CA SER A 296 -8.16 -4.11 -5.61
C SER A 296 -7.17 -5.22 -6.01
N GLY A 297 -7.38 -6.46 -5.55
CA GLY A 297 -6.48 -7.60 -5.77
C GLY A 297 -7.04 -8.69 -6.70
N SER A 298 -6.31 -9.81 -6.80
CA SER A 298 -6.73 -11.00 -7.57
C SER A 298 -7.89 -11.77 -6.92
N HIS A 299 -8.18 -11.52 -5.64
CA HIS A 299 -9.22 -12.18 -4.85
C HIS A 299 -10.35 -11.19 -4.55
N ARG A 300 -11.22 -10.99 -5.55
CA ARG A 300 -12.40 -10.12 -5.42
C ARG A 300 -13.36 -10.64 -4.37
N ILE A 301 -14.05 -9.72 -3.71
CA ILE A 301 -15.03 -10.01 -2.68
C ILE A 301 -16.33 -10.44 -3.37
N ASN A 302 -16.59 -11.73 -3.33
CA ASN A 302 -17.87 -12.34 -3.73
C ASN A 302 -18.08 -13.63 -2.94
N PHE A 303 -19.32 -14.15 -2.94
CA PHE A 303 -19.67 -15.36 -2.21
C PHE A 303 -18.78 -16.56 -2.54
N ALA A 304 -18.49 -16.80 -3.83
CA ALA A 304 -17.66 -17.92 -4.26
C ALA A 304 -16.24 -17.88 -3.66
N THR A 305 -15.63 -16.69 -3.65
CA THR A 305 -14.28 -16.47 -3.15
C THR A 305 -14.24 -16.56 -1.63
N ILE A 306 -15.20 -15.92 -0.94
CA ILE A 306 -15.33 -16.03 0.53
C ILE A 306 -15.50 -17.48 0.95
N PHE A 307 -16.41 -18.21 0.31
CA PHE A 307 -16.68 -19.61 0.62
C PHE A 307 -15.44 -20.48 0.40
N ALA A 308 -14.77 -20.33 -0.75
CA ALA A 308 -13.59 -21.10 -1.08
C ALA A 308 -12.41 -20.81 -0.13
N ASP A 309 -12.15 -19.54 0.18
CA ASP A 309 -11.00 -19.15 0.99
C ASP A 309 -11.19 -19.43 2.47
N LEU A 310 -12.41 -19.30 3.00
CA LEU A 310 -12.73 -19.79 4.34
C LEU A 310 -12.62 -21.32 4.43
N SER A 311 -13.09 -22.05 3.41
CA SER A 311 -12.97 -23.51 3.38
C SER A 311 -11.51 -24.00 3.43
N LYS A 312 -10.55 -23.23 2.87
CA LYS A 312 -9.12 -23.54 2.94
C LYS A 312 -8.57 -23.55 4.37
N LEU A 313 -9.23 -22.89 5.33
CA LEU A 313 -8.83 -22.91 6.74
C LEU A 313 -9.25 -24.19 7.46
N LEU A 314 -10.24 -24.92 6.93
CA LEU A 314 -10.79 -26.12 7.54
C LEU A 314 -9.95 -27.37 7.24
N PRO A 315 -10.12 -28.46 8.01
CA PRO A 315 -9.53 -29.75 7.68
C PRO A 315 -9.95 -30.23 6.28
N LYS A 316 -9.05 -30.92 5.58
CA LYS A 316 -9.24 -31.35 4.18
C LYS A 316 -10.57 -32.08 3.95
N GLN A 317 -10.94 -33.01 4.83
CA GLN A 317 -12.18 -33.79 4.71
C GLN A 317 -13.44 -32.93 4.84
N THR A 318 -13.41 -31.93 5.73
CA THR A 318 -14.50 -30.96 5.90
C THR A 318 -14.61 -30.05 4.69
N ALA A 319 -13.48 -29.55 4.17
CA ALA A 319 -13.44 -28.71 2.99
C ALA A 319 -14.00 -29.44 1.74
N GLU A 320 -13.64 -30.71 1.53
CA GLU A 320 -14.15 -31.54 0.43
C GLU A 320 -15.68 -31.77 0.54
N SER A 321 -16.19 -31.95 1.76
CA SER A 321 -17.64 -32.10 2.02
C SER A 321 -18.40 -30.81 1.70
N LEU A 322 -17.85 -29.66 2.10
CA LEU A 322 -18.42 -28.34 1.81
C LEU A 322 -18.37 -27.99 0.33
N GLU A 323 -17.33 -28.41 -0.40
CA GLU A 323 -17.24 -28.23 -1.85
C GLU A 323 -18.35 -29.02 -2.57
N GLY A 324 -18.68 -30.23 -2.10
CA GLY A 324 -19.82 -31.00 -2.57
C GLY A 324 -21.14 -30.28 -2.37
N LEU A 325 -21.35 -29.70 -1.19
CA LEU A 325 -22.54 -28.92 -0.86
C LEU A 325 -22.64 -27.62 -1.67
N TYR A 326 -21.51 -26.95 -1.92
CA TYR A 326 -21.45 -25.73 -2.74
C TYR A 326 -21.91 -25.99 -4.19
N LYS A 327 -21.55 -27.16 -4.74
CA LYS A 327 -21.92 -27.60 -6.09
C LYS A 327 -23.39 -28.01 -6.22
N ASP A 328 -24.12 -28.18 -5.11
CA ASP A 328 -25.56 -28.47 -5.15
C ASP A 328 -26.36 -27.22 -5.54
N PRO A 329 -27.06 -27.21 -6.70
CA PRO A 329 -27.86 -26.06 -7.13
C PRO A 329 -29.15 -25.86 -6.33
N LYS A 330 -29.57 -26.83 -5.50
CA LYS A 330 -30.81 -26.72 -4.70
C LYS A 330 -30.63 -26.01 -3.38
N THR A 331 -29.39 -25.83 -2.93
CA THR A 331 -29.07 -25.21 -1.65
C THR A 331 -28.89 -23.71 -1.83
N SER A 332 -29.54 -22.90 -0.98
CA SER A 332 -29.44 -21.43 -1.04
C SER A 332 -28.06 -20.93 -0.64
N THR A 333 -27.72 -19.69 -1.01
CA THR A 333 -26.46 -19.02 -0.59
C THR A 333 -26.35 -18.95 0.94
N GLY A 334 -27.45 -18.61 1.61
CA GLY A 334 -27.53 -18.55 3.06
C GLY A 334 -27.26 -19.90 3.73
N ASP A 335 -27.91 -20.97 3.26
CA ASP A 335 -27.71 -22.32 3.80
C ASP A 335 -26.28 -22.83 3.58
N LYS A 336 -25.70 -22.52 2.41
CA LYS A 336 -24.29 -22.84 2.12
C LYS A 336 -23.36 -22.13 3.09
N MET A 337 -23.55 -20.83 3.28
CA MET A 337 -22.75 -20.05 4.23
C MET A 337 -22.93 -20.58 5.66
N GLN A 338 -24.17 -20.90 6.05
CA GLN A 338 -24.48 -21.46 7.35
C GLN A 338 -23.69 -22.75 7.63
N ALA A 339 -23.73 -23.70 6.69
CA ALA A 339 -22.98 -24.95 6.79
C ALA A 339 -21.45 -24.73 6.89
N LEU A 340 -20.92 -23.73 6.17
CA LEU A 340 -19.51 -23.35 6.26
C LEU A 340 -19.16 -22.78 7.64
N LEU A 341 -20.01 -21.89 8.17
CA LEU A 341 -19.79 -21.26 9.48
C LEU A 341 -19.86 -22.27 10.63
N ASP A 342 -20.78 -23.24 10.56
CA ASP A 342 -20.92 -24.33 11.53
C ASP A 342 -19.74 -25.32 11.50
N ALA A 343 -19.00 -25.37 10.39
CA ALA A 343 -17.87 -26.27 10.21
C ALA A 343 -16.58 -25.77 10.88
N PHE A 344 -16.53 -24.50 11.31
CA PHE A 344 -15.35 -23.96 11.98
C PHE A 344 -15.24 -24.51 13.41
N PRO A 345 -14.08 -25.08 13.79
CA PRO A 345 -13.85 -25.50 15.16
C PRO A 345 -13.79 -24.28 16.07
N SER A 346 -14.01 -24.49 17.38
CA SER A 346 -13.88 -23.44 18.39
C SER A 346 -12.55 -22.70 18.22
N GLY A 347 -12.61 -21.40 17.95
CA GLY A 347 -11.44 -20.61 17.64
C GLY A 347 -11.73 -19.46 16.67
N ARG A 348 -11.31 -18.26 17.05
CA ARG A 348 -11.58 -17.03 16.32
C ARG A 348 -10.95 -17.02 14.93
N VAL A 349 -11.76 -16.85 13.90
CA VAL A 349 -11.31 -16.66 12.51
C VAL A 349 -11.60 -15.22 12.09
N VAL A 350 -10.64 -14.55 11.46
CA VAL A 350 -10.81 -13.15 11.02
C VAL A 350 -10.87 -13.08 9.49
N LEU A 351 -11.94 -12.49 8.97
CA LEU A 351 -12.14 -12.23 7.54
C LEU A 351 -12.01 -10.71 7.29
N LEU A 352 -10.98 -10.28 6.57
CA LEU A 352 -10.85 -8.90 6.11
C LEU A 352 -11.47 -8.75 4.72
N LEU A 353 -12.39 -7.79 4.60
CA LEU A 353 -13.02 -7.36 3.36
C LEU A 353 -12.60 -5.90 3.09
N ASP A 354 -11.52 -5.74 2.33
CA ASP A 354 -10.89 -4.46 2.06
C ASP A 354 -11.41 -3.79 0.77
N ASN A 355 -11.34 -2.45 0.73
CA ASN A 355 -11.87 -1.61 -0.37
C ASN A 355 -13.31 -1.93 -0.78
N PHE A 356 -14.18 -2.02 0.22
CA PHE A 356 -15.55 -2.52 0.06
C PHE A 356 -16.50 -1.53 -0.66
N GLU A 357 -16.06 -0.29 -0.89
CA GLU A 357 -16.86 0.75 -1.56
C GLU A 357 -17.41 0.34 -2.94
N ASN A 358 -16.74 -0.57 -3.68
CA ASN A 358 -17.21 -1.01 -5.00
C ASN A 358 -18.44 -1.94 -4.94
N LEU A 359 -18.74 -2.50 -3.76
CA LEU A 359 -19.90 -3.35 -3.51
C LEU A 359 -21.10 -2.59 -2.93
N VAL A 360 -20.88 -1.33 -2.58
CA VAL A 360 -21.91 -0.41 -2.09
C VAL A 360 -22.38 0.45 -3.24
N ASP A 361 -23.69 0.52 -3.45
CA ASP A 361 -24.27 1.42 -4.42
C ASP A 361 -24.14 2.89 -3.96
N SER A 362 -23.66 3.77 -4.84
CA SER A 362 -23.32 5.15 -4.48
C SER A 362 -24.53 6.03 -4.18
N GLU A 363 -25.71 5.71 -4.74
CA GLU A 363 -26.92 6.50 -4.56
C GLU A 363 -27.78 5.98 -3.40
N SER A 364 -28.04 4.67 -3.39
CA SER A 364 -28.89 4.02 -2.38
C SER A 364 -28.15 3.71 -1.09
N GLN A 365 -26.81 3.66 -1.11
CA GLN A 365 -25.97 3.11 -0.03
C GLN A 365 -26.31 1.67 0.34
N GLY A 366 -27.01 0.97 -0.55
CA GLY A 366 -27.36 -0.43 -0.42
C GLY A 366 -26.23 -1.34 -0.89
N LEU A 367 -26.28 -2.59 -0.43
CA LEU A 367 -25.37 -3.62 -0.92
C LEU A 367 -25.88 -4.16 -2.26
N ARG A 368 -24.97 -4.36 -3.22
CA ARG A 368 -25.31 -5.03 -4.49
C ARG A 368 -25.68 -6.51 -4.31
N ASP A 369 -25.21 -7.12 -3.22
CA ASP A 369 -25.49 -8.51 -2.83
C ASP A 369 -25.63 -8.56 -1.31
N SER A 370 -26.86 -8.49 -0.79
CA SER A 370 -27.14 -8.45 0.66
C SER A 370 -27.21 -9.84 1.30
N GLU A 371 -27.62 -10.87 0.54
CA GLU A 371 -27.84 -12.24 1.04
C GLU A 371 -26.57 -12.83 1.66
N LEU A 372 -25.41 -12.56 1.06
CA LEU A 372 -24.10 -12.99 1.54
C LEU A 372 -23.82 -12.54 2.99
N TYR A 373 -24.14 -11.28 3.30
CA TYR A 373 -23.78 -10.66 4.58
C TYR A 373 -24.82 -10.89 5.66
N GLU A 374 -26.10 -11.00 5.27
CA GLU A 374 -27.15 -11.46 6.17
C GLU A 374 -26.82 -12.84 6.72
N ALA A 375 -26.29 -13.75 5.90
CA ALA A 375 -25.88 -15.08 6.39
C ALA A 375 -24.74 -15.04 7.42
N LEU A 376 -23.81 -14.10 7.31
CA LEU A 376 -22.73 -13.88 8.30
C LEU A 376 -23.22 -13.28 9.62
N LEU A 377 -24.39 -12.63 9.63
CA LEU A 377 -24.92 -11.91 10.78
C LEU A 377 -26.04 -12.66 11.48
N CYS A 378 -26.99 -13.18 10.70
CA CYS A 378 -28.25 -13.78 11.16
C CYS A 378 -28.11 -15.25 11.56
N GLY A 379 -26.98 -15.89 11.24
CA GLY A 379 -26.70 -17.28 11.61
C GLY A 379 -26.64 -17.52 13.14
N PRO A 380 -26.68 -18.79 13.59
CA PRO A 380 -26.34 -19.20 14.93
C PRO A 380 -24.90 -18.81 15.28
N HIS A 381 -24.54 -18.93 16.55
CA HIS A 381 -23.25 -18.46 17.05
C HIS A 381 -22.06 -19.18 16.39
N HIS A 382 -21.26 -18.45 15.61
CA HIS A 382 -20.00 -18.92 15.02
C HIS A 382 -18.81 -18.02 15.39
N ASP A 383 -17.59 -18.50 15.13
CA ASP A 383 -16.35 -17.82 15.53
C ASP A 383 -15.69 -16.98 14.43
N VAL A 384 -16.28 -16.96 13.23
CA VAL A 384 -15.84 -16.07 12.13
C VAL A 384 -16.26 -14.62 12.44
N LYS A 385 -15.28 -13.71 12.42
CA LYS A 385 -15.45 -12.26 12.59
C LYS A 385 -15.02 -11.54 11.32
N ALA A 386 -15.92 -10.77 10.74
CA ALA A 386 -15.66 -9.98 9.55
C ALA A 386 -15.27 -8.53 9.91
N ILE A 387 -14.27 -8.01 9.21
CA ILE A 387 -13.87 -6.60 9.27
C ILE A 387 -14.00 -6.05 7.86
N ILE A 388 -14.84 -5.03 7.68
CA ILE A 388 -15.01 -4.29 6.44
C ILE A 388 -14.23 -2.98 6.55
N THR A 389 -13.46 -2.62 5.53
CA THR A 389 -12.94 -1.25 5.37
C THR A 389 -13.55 -0.63 4.11
N THR A 390 -14.18 0.54 4.26
CA THR A 390 -14.91 1.21 3.18
C THR A 390 -14.82 2.73 3.26
N ARG A 391 -15.05 3.42 2.14
CA ARG A 391 -15.29 4.87 2.14
C ARG A 391 -16.73 5.25 2.50
N ILE A 392 -17.68 4.38 2.18
CA ILE A 392 -19.12 4.62 2.34
C ILE A 392 -19.70 3.45 3.13
N ALA A 393 -20.37 3.75 4.24
CA ALA A 393 -21.02 2.75 5.07
C ALA A 393 -22.23 2.13 4.32
N PRO A 394 -22.33 0.80 4.20
CA PRO A 394 -23.52 0.16 3.65
C PRO A 394 -24.69 0.30 4.62
N ARG A 395 -25.71 1.09 4.26
CA ARG A 395 -26.82 1.46 5.13
C ARG A 395 -27.70 0.26 5.46
N ASP A 396 -27.99 -0.58 4.47
CA ASP A 396 -28.82 -1.77 4.63
C ASP A 396 -28.17 -2.79 5.55
N LEU A 397 -26.85 -2.88 5.51
CA LEU A 397 -26.11 -3.74 6.42
C LEU A 397 -26.19 -3.22 7.85
N ALA A 398 -26.00 -1.91 8.07
CA ALA A 398 -26.00 -1.31 9.40
C ALA A 398 -27.32 -1.50 10.18
N VAL A 399 -28.44 -1.72 9.50
CA VAL A 399 -29.74 -1.98 10.13
C VAL A 399 -30.01 -3.46 10.40
N CYS A 400 -29.23 -4.37 9.80
CA CYS A 400 -29.38 -5.82 9.97
C CYS A 400 -28.68 -6.29 11.25
N GLU A 401 -29.38 -6.90 12.21
CA GLU A 401 -28.76 -7.40 13.47
C GLU A 401 -27.78 -6.40 14.14
N PRO A 402 -28.19 -5.15 14.42
CA PRO A 402 -27.28 -4.09 14.87
C PRO A 402 -26.54 -4.44 16.18
N GLY A 403 -27.13 -5.28 17.03
CA GLY A 403 -26.48 -5.78 18.25
C GLY A 403 -25.27 -6.67 18.00
N ARG A 404 -25.16 -7.25 16.80
CA ARG A 404 -24.01 -8.07 16.37
C ARG A 404 -22.97 -7.27 15.60
N GLN A 405 -23.18 -5.97 15.42
CA GLN A 405 -22.30 -5.12 14.64
C GLN A 405 -21.57 -4.08 15.50
N ARG A 406 -20.50 -3.56 14.93
CA ARG A 406 -19.82 -2.38 15.43
C ARG A 406 -19.43 -1.49 14.26
N HIS A 407 -19.61 -0.19 14.43
CA HIS A 407 -19.15 0.81 13.48
C HIS A 407 -18.00 1.59 14.11
N LEU A 408 -16.97 1.83 13.30
CA LEU A 408 -15.81 2.63 13.66
C LEU A 408 -15.58 3.64 12.54
N SER A 409 -15.87 4.90 12.84
CA SER A 409 -15.63 6.00 11.90
C SER A 409 -14.25 6.58 12.14
N LEU A 410 -13.45 6.68 11.07
CA LEU A 410 -12.23 7.46 11.04
C LEU A 410 -12.58 8.83 10.45
N ASP A 411 -13.05 9.73 11.32
CA ASP A 411 -13.51 11.06 10.93
C ASP A 411 -12.35 12.07 10.86
N GLU A 412 -11.33 11.86 11.68
CA GLU A 412 -10.11 12.65 11.69
C GLU A 412 -8.97 11.88 11.00
N GLY A 413 -8.33 12.53 10.03
CA GLY A 413 -6.95 12.18 9.67
C GLY A 413 -6.07 12.28 10.92
N LEU A 414 -4.83 11.79 10.85
CA LEU A 414 -3.93 11.93 12.01
C LEU A 414 -3.90 13.40 12.49
N GLU A 415 -4.08 13.68 13.78
CA GLU A 415 -4.13 15.07 14.28
C GLU A 415 -2.90 15.87 13.84
N SER A 416 -3.00 17.21 13.72
CA SER A 416 -1.81 18.03 13.44
C SER A 416 -0.72 17.74 14.48
N PRO A 417 0.54 17.49 14.06
CA PRO A 417 1.11 17.78 12.73
C PRO A 417 1.15 16.58 11.76
N PHE A 418 0.46 15.49 12.08
CA PHE A 418 0.55 14.21 11.38
C PHE A 418 -0.30 14.17 10.09
N ALA A 419 -1.40 14.93 10.01
CA ALA A 419 -2.15 15.13 8.75
C ALA A 419 -1.46 16.12 7.78
N GLU A 420 -0.53 16.95 8.24
CA GLU A 420 0.05 18.03 7.43
C GLU A 420 1.14 17.54 6.46
N ASN A 421 1.50 16.26 6.51
CA ASN A 421 2.68 15.71 5.83
C ASN A 421 2.38 14.43 5.00
N VAL A 422 1.16 14.26 4.47
CA VAL A 422 0.76 13.14 3.58
C VAL A 422 0.68 13.51 2.10
#